data_AF-A0AB35FPU5-F1
#
_entry.id   AF-A0AB35FPU5-F1
#
_cell.length_a   1.000
_cell.length_b   1.000
_cell.length_c   1.000
_cell.angle_alpha   90.00
_cell.angle_beta   90.00
_cell.angle_gamma   90.00
#
_symmetry.space_group_name_H-M   'P 1'
#
loop_
_entity.id
_entity.type
_entity.pdbx_description
1 polymer ?
#
loop_
_entity_poly.entity_id
_entity_poly.type
_entity_poly.pdbx_seq_one_letter_code
_entity_poly.pdbx_strand_id
1 'polypeptide(L)'
;MKNILVEFSHHADARADIEARGYTERPLQLDRDLAYMLTRMASGSWDLPADEWYRTGKRYRSFDQYSAHVTDTGVEVRHLGEVRPYFQDVSHNPEPGGVERRYAPLAADLSNDVGIYKLISQQVARLPLSNAGQAYQVNLHVVRYCALPGQRCETSPPGYHKDGERFISVVLLTYCGADGGRVHIADNEKSELDSFLMREMGENYIIDDESVHHKLSPVEILENNTLAFRDVLILDFIPLQKTGERRNRPDNKPAENAAVPRGLKLTSDERREGLGDMDPLKRLLKLIKDNDVQEIDFRFTDMGGKMHYMTYDVAIIDTNTTTEGFMIDGPSFRGCLVPGYEAPVLLACSARNRSAARRIPFGSNRKAKRVEVRFPDPAANPYLAFAPMLMAGFDGIKNKIHPGPAIDKDLYELPLCENVKTPTVCGSLPEALVSLSNDRAFLKAGGVFDDDFIDSYIKLKMEEVTLLETTPHLVEFQKYYSVS
;
A
#
# COMPACT_ATOMS: atom_id res chain seq x y z
N MET A 1 1.85 -17.44 23.48
CA MET A 1 2.61 -18.29 22.54
C MET A 1 1.71 -18.57 21.34
N LYS A 2 2.02 -18.01 20.18
CA LYS A 2 1.34 -18.35 18.92
C LYS A 2 2.42 -18.82 17.95
N ASN A 3 2.45 -20.11 17.66
CA ASN A 3 3.22 -20.64 16.53
C ASN A 3 2.37 -20.41 15.29
N ILE A 4 2.92 -19.72 14.29
CA ILE A 4 2.25 -19.45 13.01
C ILE A 4 3.01 -20.23 11.95
N LEU A 5 2.29 -21.02 11.17
CA LEU A 5 2.82 -21.89 10.15
C LEU A 5 2.34 -21.39 8.78
N VAL A 6 3.29 -21.12 7.87
CA VAL A 6 3.01 -20.67 6.50
C VAL A 6 3.59 -21.71 5.52
N GLU A 7 2.78 -22.15 4.55
CA GLU A 7 3.15 -23.20 3.59
C GLU A 7 4.10 -22.69 2.48
N PHE A 8 5.04 -23.53 2.05
CA PHE A 8 6.17 -23.18 1.16
C PHE A 8 5.85 -23.02 -0.34
N SER A 9 4.66 -23.41 -0.81
CA SER A 9 4.38 -23.73 -2.22
C SER A 9 4.44 -22.56 -3.22
N HIS A 10 4.60 -21.31 -2.75
CA HIS A 10 4.51 -20.10 -3.59
C HIS A 10 5.82 -19.30 -3.75
N HIS A 11 6.98 -19.87 -3.39
CA HIS A 11 8.25 -19.09 -3.28
C HIS A 11 9.43 -19.61 -4.12
N ALA A 12 9.25 -20.68 -4.91
CA ALA A 12 10.33 -21.30 -5.69
C ALA A 12 11.06 -20.32 -6.64
N ASP A 13 10.29 -19.42 -7.27
CA ASP A 13 10.83 -18.44 -8.19
C ASP A 13 11.82 -17.45 -7.54
N ALA A 14 11.53 -16.96 -6.32
CA ALA A 14 12.41 -16.03 -5.62
C ALA A 14 13.74 -16.70 -5.23
N ARG A 15 13.66 -17.98 -4.83
CA ARG A 15 14.83 -18.79 -4.47
C ARG A 15 15.73 -19.02 -5.68
N ALA A 16 15.14 -19.36 -6.82
CA ALA A 16 15.84 -19.51 -8.09
C ALA A 16 16.49 -18.20 -8.56
N ASP A 17 15.81 -17.07 -8.42
CA ASP A 17 16.37 -15.75 -8.76
C ASP A 17 17.61 -15.45 -7.90
N ILE A 18 17.55 -15.68 -6.58
CA ILE A 18 18.70 -15.47 -5.68
C ILE A 18 19.86 -16.42 -6.01
N GLU A 19 19.59 -17.71 -6.25
CA GLU A 19 20.63 -18.68 -6.61
C GLU A 19 21.31 -18.36 -7.95
N ALA A 20 20.55 -17.85 -8.93
CA ALA A 20 21.04 -17.58 -10.27
C ALA A 20 21.83 -16.26 -10.38
N ARG A 21 21.39 -15.20 -9.70
CA ARG A 21 21.97 -13.84 -9.86
C ARG A 21 22.27 -13.10 -8.55
N GLY A 22 22.06 -13.73 -7.40
CA GLY A 22 22.35 -13.15 -6.09
C GLY A 22 21.30 -12.20 -5.53
N TYR A 23 20.16 -11.99 -6.21
CA TYR A 23 19.07 -11.15 -5.69
C TYR A 23 17.71 -11.43 -6.38
N THR A 24 16.64 -10.97 -5.74
CA THR A 24 15.27 -10.96 -6.27
C THR A 24 14.59 -9.64 -5.94
N GLU A 25 13.77 -9.11 -6.86
CA GLU A 25 12.94 -7.91 -6.68
C GLU A 25 11.47 -8.31 -6.83
N ARG A 26 11.00 -9.20 -5.95
CA ARG A 26 9.62 -9.71 -6.01
C ARG A 26 8.82 -9.14 -4.85
N PRO A 27 7.66 -8.51 -5.12
CA PRO A 27 6.85 -7.93 -4.06
C PRO A 27 6.40 -8.97 -3.03
N LEU A 28 5.95 -8.49 -1.88
CA LEU A 28 5.35 -9.33 -0.87
C LEU A 28 4.07 -9.98 -1.39
N GLN A 29 3.81 -11.22 -0.94
CA GLN A 29 2.49 -11.82 -1.12
C GLN A 29 1.62 -11.34 0.03
N LEU A 30 0.86 -10.28 -0.24
CA LEU A 30 0.05 -9.62 0.77
C LEU A 30 -1.16 -10.48 1.13
N ASP A 31 -1.33 -10.71 2.43
CA ASP A 31 -2.58 -11.11 3.04
C ASP A 31 -3.07 -10.00 3.98
N ARG A 32 -4.26 -10.18 4.58
CA ARG A 32 -4.88 -9.18 5.46
C ARG A 32 -3.98 -8.77 6.63
N ASP A 33 -3.30 -9.72 7.24
CA ASP A 33 -2.48 -9.47 8.43
C ASP A 33 -1.19 -8.74 8.04
N LEU A 34 -0.57 -9.13 6.92
CA LEU A 34 0.59 -8.43 6.39
C LEU A 34 0.26 -7.01 5.95
N ALA A 35 -0.83 -6.82 5.22
CA ALA A 35 -1.26 -5.49 4.79
C ALA A 35 -1.52 -4.58 6.00
N TYR A 36 -2.24 -5.08 7.01
CA TYR A 36 -2.51 -4.33 8.24
C TYR A 36 -1.23 -3.97 9.00
N MET A 37 -0.30 -4.92 9.13
CA MET A 37 0.99 -4.70 9.78
C MET A 37 1.83 -3.66 9.04
N LEU A 38 1.89 -3.69 7.70
CA LEU A 38 2.62 -2.69 6.92
C LEU A 38 2.05 -1.28 7.12
N THR A 39 0.72 -1.13 7.15
CA THR A 39 0.07 0.17 7.45
C THR A 39 0.39 0.65 8.87
N ARG A 40 0.38 -0.26 9.86
CA ARG A 40 0.76 0.07 11.24
C ARG A 40 2.22 0.47 11.35
N MET A 41 3.13 -0.24 10.67
CA MET A 41 4.56 0.08 10.63
C MET A 41 4.83 1.42 9.95
N ALA A 42 4.14 1.72 8.84
CA ALA A 42 4.23 3.01 8.15
C ALA A 42 3.74 4.18 9.01
N SER A 43 2.78 3.94 9.89
CA SER A 43 2.32 4.96 10.85
C SER A 43 3.31 5.07 12.01
N GLY A 44 3.68 3.94 12.61
CA GLY A 44 4.61 3.88 13.75
C GLY A 44 6.04 4.30 13.41
N SER A 45 6.43 4.31 12.12
CA SER A 45 7.72 4.84 11.70
C SER A 45 7.88 6.34 11.99
N TRP A 46 6.79 7.06 12.27
CA TRP A 46 6.82 8.46 12.72
C TRP A 46 7.23 8.65 14.18
N ASP A 47 7.12 7.61 14.99
CA ASP A 47 7.50 7.64 16.41
C ASP A 47 8.92 7.11 16.63
N LEU A 48 9.65 6.78 15.56
CA LEU A 48 11.03 6.31 15.65
C LEU A 48 11.93 7.41 16.24
N PRO A 49 12.84 7.07 17.18
CA PRO A 49 13.82 8.02 17.66
C PRO A 49 14.85 8.33 16.56
N ALA A 50 15.46 9.50 16.68
CA ALA A 50 16.57 9.89 15.82
C ALA A 50 17.70 8.85 15.93
N ASP A 51 18.30 8.52 14.79
CA ASP A 51 19.41 7.58 14.74
C ASP A 51 20.69 8.27 15.24
N GLU A 52 21.05 8.01 16.50
CA GLU A 52 22.24 8.59 17.17
C GLU A 52 23.56 8.25 16.47
N TRP A 53 23.57 7.21 15.64
CA TRP A 53 24.76 6.75 14.91
C TRP A 53 24.85 7.36 13.52
N TYR A 54 23.87 8.18 13.13
CA TYR A 54 23.80 8.81 11.83
C TYR A 54 24.07 10.31 11.92
N ARG A 55 25.22 10.74 11.38
CA ARG A 55 25.70 12.13 11.55
C ARG A 55 25.18 13.10 10.49
N THR A 56 24.68 12.60 9.36
CA THR A 56 24.48 13.40 8.12
C THR A 56 23.03 13.41 7.65
N GLY A 57 22.19 14.23 8.29
CA GLY A 57 20.79 14.44 7.88
C GLY A 57 19.78 13.96 8.91
N LYS A 58 18.53 13.77 8.49
CA LYS A 58 17.45 13.30 9.36
C LYS A 58 17.15 11.83 9.07
N ARG A 59 17.74 10.94 9.88
CA ARG A 59 17.44 9.50 9.87
C ARG A 59 16.91 9.06 11.22
N TYR A 60 15.93 8.18 11.20
CA TYR A 60 15.30 7.63 12.40
C TYR A 60 15.32 6.11 12.31
N ARG A 61 15.53 5.43 13.44
CA ARG A 61 15.72 3.98 13.44
C ARG A 61 15.27 3.34 14.74
N SER A 62 14.56 2.23 14.60
CA SER A 62 14.38 1.24 15.67
C SER A 62 14.90 -0.12 15.23
N PHE A 63 15.13 -0.99 16.21
CA PHE A 63 15.72 -2.30 16.01
C PHE A 63 15.10 -3.33 16.95
N ASP A 64 14.72 -4.49 16.43
CA ASP A 64 14.31 -5.65 17.21
C ASP A 64 14.95 -6.93 16.67
N GLN A 65 14.86 -8.00 17.46
CA GLN A 65 15.45 -9.29 17.11
C GLN A 65 14.46 -10.45 17.27
N TYR A 66 14.53 -11.36 16.30
CA TYR A 66 13.71 -12.54 16.22
C TYR A 66 14.60 -13.76 15.94
N SER A 67 14.04 -14.94 16.16
CA SER A 67 14.58 -16.21 15.68
C SER A 67 13.59 -16.83 14.72
N ALA A 68 14.08 -17.48 13.68
CA ALA A 68 13.27 -18.24 12.74
C ALA A 68 13.85 -19.64 12.56
N HIS A 69 13.02 -20.66 12.77
CA HIS A 69 13.40 -22.06 12.65
C HIS A 69 12.58 -22.72 11.54
N VAL A 70 13.26 -23.19 10.50
CA VAL A 70 12.66 -23.90 9.38
C VAL A 70 12.33 -25.32 9.84
N THR A 71 11.06 -25.69 9.77
CA THR A 71 10.53 -27.03 10.08
C THR A 71 10.14 -27.74 8.79
N ASP A 72 9.76 -29.01 8.87
CA ASP A 72 9.27 -29.75 7.70
C ASP A 72 7.97 -29.17 7.11
N THR A 73 7.20 -28.43 7.92
CA THR A 73 5.85 -27.95 7.59
C THR A 73 5.75 -26.43 7.45
N GLY A 74 6.77 -25.66 7.81
CA GLY A 74 6.77 -24.19 7.75
C GLY A 74 7.92 -23.55 8.52
N VAL A 75 7.78 -22.30 8.94
CA VAL A 75 8.81 -21.57 9.71
C VAL A 75 8.25 -21.14 11.06
N GLU A 76 8.88 -21.57 12.16
CA GLU A 76 8.56 -21.07 13.50
C GLU A 76 9.34 -19.78 13.78
N VAL A 77 8.63 -18.69 14.07
CA VAL A 77 9.24 -17.38 14.38
C VAL A 77 8.99 -17.01 15.85
N ARG A 78 10.02 -16.51 16.55
CA ARG A 78 9.91 -16.04 17.95
C ARG A 78 10.63 -14.72 18.14
N HIS A 79 9.96 -13.76 18.77
CA HIS A 79 10.59 -12.52 19.24
C HIS A 79 11.53 -12.82 20.42
N LEU A 80 12.73 -12.22 20.42
CA LEU A 80 13.75 -12.49 21.43
C LEU A 80 13.61 -11.63 22.70
N GLY A 81 12.80 -10.57 22.67
CA GLY A 81 12.44 -9.75 23.83
C GLY A 81 13.55 -8.83 24.33
N GLU A 82 14.75 -9.36 24.57
CA GLU A 82 15.94 -8.57 24.88
C GLU A 82 16.68 -8.22 23.59
N VAL A 83 16.59 -6.96 23.18
CA VAL A 83 17.36 -6.43 22.04
C VAL A 83 18.83 -6.36 22.42
N ARG A 84 19.65 -7.23 21.84
CA ARG A 84 21.10 -7.18 22.00
C ARG A 84 21.68 -6.05 21.15
N PRO A 85 22.86 -5.51 21.49
CA PRO A 85 23.52 -4.53 20.65
C PRO A 85 23.72 -5.06 19.23
N TYR A 86 23.42 -4.22 18.24
CA TYR A 86 23.70 -4.50 16.84
C TYR A 86 25.16 -4.19 16.55
N PHE A 87 25.89 -5.14 15.96
CA PHE A 87 27.32 -5.00 15.68
C PHE A 87 27.56 -5.10 14.17
N GLN A 88 28.24 -4.10 13.61
CA GLN A 88 28.77 -4.16 12.25
C GLN A 88 30.29 -4.08 12.31
N ASP A 89 30.96 -5.00 11.62
CA ASP A 89 32.42 -5.02 11.55
C ASP A 89 32.96 -3.79 10.76
N VAL A 90 34.16 -3.34 11.12
CA VAL A 90 34.86 -2.20 10.48
C VAL A 90 35.05 -2.42 8.97
N SER A 91 35.21 -3.68 8.55
CA SER A 91 35.37 -4.05 7.13
C SER A 91 34.13 -3.78 6.27
N HIS A 92 32.93 -3.77 6.86
CA HIS A 92 31.67 -3.59 6.16
C HIS A 92 31.12 -2.17 6.31
N ASN A 93 31.39 -1.52 7.44
CA ASN A 93 31.02 -0.12 7.65
C ASN A 93 32.24 0.70 8.12
N PRO A 94 32.89 1.47 7.24
CA PRO A 94 34.03 2.31 7.64
C PRO A 94 33.65 3.49 8.54
N GLU A 95 32.35 3.82 8.67
CA GLU A 95 31.85 4.94 9.49
C GLU A 95 30.53 4.58 10.22
N PRO A 96 30.48 4.26 11.53
CA PRO A 96 31.49 3.83 12.50
C PRO A 96 31.40 2.31 12.75
N GLY A 97 32.09 1.48 11.96
CA GLY A 97 32.15 0.03 12.21
C GLY A 97 33.03 -0.33 13.41
N GLY A 98 32.88 -1.56 13.92
CA GLY A 98 33.58 -2.07 15.10
C GLY A 98 33.01 -1.61 16.45
N VAL A 99 31.84 -0.96 16.45
CA VAL A 99 31.17 -0.45 17.65
C VAL A 99 29.83 -1.14 17.83
N GLU A 100 29.56 -1.64 19.04
CA GLU A 100 28.22 -2.12 19.42
C GLU A 100 27.24 -0.96 19.48
N ARG A 101 26.21 -0.99 18.61
CA ARG A 101 25.17 0.03 18.53
C ARG A 101 23.93 -0.42 19.27
N ARG A 102 23.48 0.39 20.21
CA ARG A 102 22.17 0.23 20.83
C ARG A 102 21.19 1.16 20.13
N TYR A 103 20.09 0.59 19.70
CA TYR A 103 18.95 1.29 19.11
C TYR A 103 17.74 1.09 20.00
N ALA A 104 16.77 1.99 19.92
CA ALA A 104 15.51 1.78 20.62
C ALA A 104 14.74 0.60 20.01
N PRO A 105 14.08 -0.24 20.82
CA PRO A 105 13.19 -1.27 20.33
C PRO A 105 11.98 -0.64 19.62
N LEU A 106 11.23 -1.44 18.85
CA LEU A 106 9.91 -1.01 18.41
C LEU A 106 8.94 -0.99 19.60
N ALA A 107 7.86 -0.23 19.47
CA ALA A 107 6.76 -0.28 20.42
C ALA A 107 6.25 -1.73 20.56
N ALA A 108 5.93 -2.13 21.79
CA ALA A 108 5.62 -3.53 22.11
C ALA A 108 4.41 -4.10 21.34
N ASP A 109 3.47 -3.23 20.97
CA ASP A 109 2.30 -3.58 20.16
C ASP A 109 2.66 -3.82 18.68
N LEU A 110 3.71 -3.15 18.17
CA LEU A 110 4.25 -3.37 16.83
C LEU A 110 5.16 -4.60 16.81
N SER A 111 6.12 -4.74 17.73
CA SER A 111 7.07 -5.88 17.75
C SER A 111 6.40 -7.24 17.97
N ASN A 112 5.20 -7.26 18.54
CA ASN A 112 4.41 -8.49 18.69
C ASN A 112 3.29 -8.64 17.66
N ASP A 113 3.23 -7.79 16.63
CA ASP A 113 2.21 -7.87 15.59
C ASP A 113 2.36 -9.17 14.77
N VAL A 114 1.25 -9.87 14.59
CA VAL A 114 1.16 -11.15 13.85
C VAL A 114 1.73 -11.04 12.43
N GLY A 115 1.62 -9.88 11.79
CA GLY A 115 2.15 -9.65 10.45
C GLY A 115 3.68 -9.70 10.39
N ILE A 116 4.40 -9.35 11.45
CA ILE A 116 5.87 -9.48 11.48
C ILE A 116 6.27 -10.95 11.41
N TYR A 117 5.62 -11.80 12.21
CA TYR A 117 5.89 -13.23 12.22
C TYR A 117 5.63 -13.85 10.85
N LYS A 118 4.53 -13.45 10.19
CA LYS A 118 4.24 -13.86 8.81
C LYS A 118 5.26 -13.35 7.81
N LEU A 119 5.69 -12.09 7.94
CA LEU A 119 6.68 -11.49 7.05
C LEU A 119 7.99 -12.26 7.14
N ILE A 120 8.50 -12.47 8.36
CA ILE A 120 9.72 -13.24 8.59
C ILE A 120 9.58 -14.65 8.02
N SER A 121 8.46 -15.33 8.29
CA SER A 121 8.18 -16.66 7.74
C SER A 121 8.19 -16.68 6.20
N GLN A 122 7.51 -15.74 5.55
CA GLN A 122 7.48 -15.63 4.08
C GLN A 122 8.88 -15.36 3.52
N GLN A 123 9.66 -14.49 4.15
CA GLN A 123 11.01 -14.18 3.67
C GLN A 123 11.96 -15.36 3.83
N VAL A 124 11.96 -16.01 5.00
CA VAL A 124 12.77 -17.22 5.23
C VAL A 124 12.44 -18.29 4.18
N ALA A 125 11.17 -18.51 3.87
CA ALA A 125 10.77 -19.47 2.84
C ALA A 125 11.28 -19.15 1.42
N ARG A 126 11.69 -17.90 1.15
CA ARG A 126 12.29 -17.46 -0.12
C ARG A 126 13.83 -17.62 -0.16
N LEU A 127 14.49 -17.90 0.97
CA LEU A 127 15.95 -17.94 1.05
C LEU A 127 16.54 -19.28 0.58
N PRO A 128 17.63 -19.29 -0.21
CA PRO A 128 18.29 -20.50 -0.68
C PRO A 128 18.69 -21.49 0.43
N LEU A 129 19.14 -21.00 1.60
CA LEU A 129 19.59 -21.86 2.70
C LEU A 129 18.46 -22.41 3.59
N SER A 130 17.19 -22.07 3.33
CA SER A 130 16.05 -22.45 4.19
C SER A 130 15.56 -23.87 3.94
N ASN A 131 16.38 -24.84 4.32
CA ASN A 131 16.02 -26.25 4.38
C ASN A 131 15.56 -26.64 5.80
N ALA A 132 14.78 -27.72 5.92
CA ALA A 132 14.29 -28.19 7.21
C ALA A 132 15.44 -28.37 8.23
N GLY A 133 15.24 -27.82 9.43
CA GLY A 133 16.23 -27.78 10.50
C GLY A 133 17.23 -26.62 10.41
N GLN A 134 17.15 -25.74 9.41
CA GLN A 134 17.90 -24.48 9.39
C GLN A 134 17.30 -23.50 10.40
N ALA A 135 18.16 -22.76 11.10
CA ALA A 135 17.75 -21.68 11.98
C ALA A 135 18.40 -20.37 11.56
N TYR A 136 17.72 -19.25 11.82
CA TYR A 136 18.20 -17.91 11.58
C TYR A 136 18.02 -17.06 12.84
N GLN A 137 19.03 -16.25 13.16
CA GLN A 137 18.79 -15.01 13.88
C GLN A 137 18.33 -13.98 12.85
N VAL A 138 17.28 -13.24 13.19
CA VAL A 138 16.68 -12.24 12.31
C VAL A 138 16.73 -10.89 13.00
N ASN A 139 17.50 -9.98 12.40
CA ASN A 139 17.60 -8.59 12.82
C ASN A 139 16.56 -7.79 12.05
N LEU A 140 15.67 -7.08 12.75
CA LEU A 140 14.63 -6.25 12.13
C LEU A 140 14.95 -4.79 12.38
N HIS A 141 15.15 -4.02 11.32
CA HIS A 141 15.30 -2.58 11.38
C HIS A 141 14.11 -1.88 10.74
N VAL A 142 13.57 -0.86 11.39
CA VAL A 142 12.70 0.10 10.73
C VAL A 142 13.47 1.40 10.60
N VAL A 143 13.63 1.89 9.38
CA VAL A 143 14.45 3.05 9.07
C VAL A 143 13.62 4.06 8.28
N ARG A 144 13.62 5.31 8.74
CA ARG A 144 13.15 6.46 7.97
C ARG A 144 14.31 7.29 7.49
N TYR A 145 14.35 7.53 6.19
CA TYR A 145 15.16 8.56 5.57
C TYR A 145 14.30 9.80 5.34
N CYS A 146 14.73 10.96 5.82
CA CYS A 146 13.98 12.21 5.71
C CYS A 146 14.85 13.31 5.09
N ALA A 147 14.31 13.99 4.08
CA ALA A 147 14.94 15.06 3.36
C ALA A 147 14.07 16.33 3.39
N LEU A 148 14.75 17.48 3.45
CA LEU A 148 14.17 18.82 3.49
C LEU A 148 14.78 19.67 2.36
N PRO A 149 14.18 20.83 2.01
CA PRO A 149 14.78 21.76 1.06
C PRO A 149 16.23 22.11 1.44
N GLY A 150 17.17 21.84 0.52
CA GLY A 150 18.61 22.06 0.73
C GLY A 150 19.31 21.04 1.65
N GLN A 151 18.61 20.03 2.15
CA GLN A 151 19.14 19.00 3.03
C GLN A 151 18.66 17.61 2.59
N ARG A 152 19.42 16.97 1.68
CA ARG A 152 19.18 15.57 1.30
C ARG A 152 19.56 14.60 2.42
N CYS A 153 18.96 13.42 2.41
CA CYS A 153 19.32 12.32 3.29
C CYS A 153 20.32 11.41 2.56
N GLU A 154 21.57 11.40 3.02
CA GLU A 154 22.58 10.48 2.52
C GLU A 154 22.30 9.03 2.98
N THR A 155 23.05 8.09 2.43
CA THR A 155 23.04 6.69 2.85
C THR A 155 24.39 6.35 3.49
N SER A 156 24.38 5.45 4.46
CA SER A 156 25.58 5.03 5.19
C SER A 156 25.59 3.50 5.25
N PRO A 157 26.62 2.85 4.67
CA PRO A 157 27.76 3.43 3.94
C PRO A 157 27.40 4.11 2.60
N PRO A 158 28.13 5.16 2.18
CA PRO A 158 27.94 5.74 0.87
C PRO A 158 28.55 4.83 -0.21
N GLY A 159 27.85 4.66 -1.33
CA GLY A 159 28.34 3.88 -2.47
C GLY A 159 28.03 2.38 -2.38
N TYR A 160 28.64 1.58 -3.27
CA TYR A 160 28.48 0.13 -3.29
C TYR A 160 29.17 -0.53 -2.10
N HIS A 161 28.40 -1.24 -1.29
CA HIS A 161 28.85 -1.90 -0.07
C HIS A 161 28.18 -3.26 0.12
N LYS A 162 28.63 -3.94 1.17
CA LYS A 162 28.11 -5.18 1.72
C LYS A 162 27.81 -4.94 3.19
N ASP A 163 26.73 -5.52 3.71
CA ASP A 163 26.32 -5.33 5.10
C ASP A 163 26.97 -6.34 6.06
N GLY A 164 27.50 -7.44 5.53
CA GLY A 164 28.15 -8.51 6.31
C GLY A 164 27.19 -9.59 6.79
N GLU A 165 25.89 -9.46 6.49
CA GLU A 165 24.85 -10.43 6.83
C GLU A 165 24.44 -11.24 5.61
N ARG A 166 24.23 -12.55 5.78
CA ARG A 166 24.17 -13.48 4.63
C ARG A 166 23.07 -13.12 3.63
N PHE A 167 21.88 -12.78 4.11
CA PHE A 167 20.76 -12.33 3.28
C PHE A 167 20.11 -11.11 3.90
N ILE A 168 19.80 -10.11 3.07
CA ILE A 168 19.10 -8.89 3.50
C ILE A 168 17.83 -8.75 2.68
N SER A 169 16.69 -8.60 3.34
CA SER A 169 15.40 -8.29 2.72
C SER A 169 15.00 -6.88 3.09
N VAL A 170 14.67 -6.06 2.08
CA VAL A 170 14.19 -4.70 2.29
C VAL A 170 12.78 -4.58 1.74
N VAL A 171 11.87 -4.12 2.58
CA VAL A 171 10.45 -3.87 2.26
C VAL A 171 10.20 -2.36 2.32
N LEU A 172 9.58 -1.81 1.28
CA LEU A 172 9.14 -0.42 1.30
C LEU A 172 7.87 -0.28 2.15
N LEU A 173 7.89 0.62 3.13
CA LEU A 173 6.71 1.01 3.91
C LEU A 173 6.03 2.20 3.26
N THR A 174 6.77 3.29 3.05
CA THR A 174 6.25 4.51 2.42
C THR A 174 7.32 5.23 1.63
N TYR A 175 6.92 5.86 0.54
CA TYR A 175 7.78 6.75 -0.24
C TYR A 175 6.95 7.97 -0.64
N CYS A 176 7.32 9.16 -0.17
CA CYS A 176 6.52 10.35 -0.37
C CYS A 176 7.39 11.57 -0.62
N GLY A 177 7.00 12.34 -1.64
CA GLY A 177 7.59 13.64 -1.97
C GLY A 177 9.08 13.63 -2.33
N ALA A 178 9.66 12.44 -2.49
CA ALA A 178 11.07 12.22 -2.70
C ALA A 178 11.42 12.04 -4.18
N ASP A 179 12.62 12.49 -4.53
CA ASP A 179 13.38 12.03 -5.69
C ASP A 179 14.59 11.22 -5.19
N GLY A 180 15.12 10.31 -5.99
CA GLY A 180 16.17 9.38 -5.56
C GLY A 180 15.64 8.21 -4.68
N GLY A 181 16.46 7.72 -3.75
CA GLY A 181 16.19 6.45 -3.04
C GLY A 181 16.17 5.21 -3.96
N ARG A 182 16.89 5.26 -5.09
CA ARG A 182 17.03 4.14 -6.04
C ARG A 182 17.99 3.10 -5.50
N VAL A 183 17.61 1.83 -5.62
CA VAL A 183 18.45 0.69 -5.28
C VAL A 183 19.29 0.36 -6.51
N HIS A 184 20.59 0.20 -6.31
CA HIS A 184 21.53 -0.24 -7.32
C HIS A 184 22.19 -1.53 -6.85
N ILE A 185 22.26 -2.53 -7.71
CA ILE A 185 22.89 -3.82 -7.46
C ILE A 185 24.07 -3.98 -8.41
N ALA A 186 25.21 -4.40 -7.88
CA ALA A 186 26.42 -4.64 -8.65
C ALA A 186 27.03 -6.00 -8.32
N ASP A 187 27.86 -6.51 -9.23
CA ASP A 187 28.64 -7.72 -8.97
C ASP A 187 29.77 -7.48 -7.96
N ASN A 188 30.60 -8.50 -7.74
CA ASN A 188 31.75 -8.40 -6.84
C ASN A 188 32.90 -7.53 -7.39
N GLU A 189 32.88 -7.20 -8.69
CA GLU A 189 33.80 -6.24 -9.32
C GLU A 189 33.24 -4.79 -9.30
N LYS A 190 32.05 -4.60 -8.72
CA LYS A 190 31.30 -3.34 -8.64
C LYS A 190 30.80 -2.84 -10.01
N SER A 191 30.60 -3.73 -10.97
CA SER A 191 29.88 -3.44 -12.21
C SER A 191 28.38 -3.52 -11.96
N GLU A 192 27.62 -2.48 -12.34
CA GLU A 192 26.17 -2.42 -12.12
C GLU A 192 25.46 -3.53 -12.91
N LEU A 193 24.72 -4.36 -12.20
CA LEU A 193 23.89 -5.45 -12.74
C LEU A 193 22.46 -4.99 -12.97
N ASP A 194 21.92 -4.17 -12.05
CA ASP A 194 20.53 -3.71 -12.09
C ASP A 194 20.33 -2.45 -11.25
N SER A 195 19.30 -1.67 -11.55
CA SER A 195 18.86 -0.56 -10.71
C SER A 195 17.36 -0.29 -10.81
N PHE A 196 16.72 -0.19 -9.66
CA PHE A 196 15.27 -0.07 -9.56
C PHE A 196 14.84 0.88 -8.43
N LEU A 197 13.67 1.47 -8.58
CA LEU A 197 13.10 2.38 -7.60
C LEU A 197 11.79 1.79 -7.09
N MET A 198 11.75 1.53 -5.79
CA MET A 198 10.53 1.10 -5.11
C MET A 198 9.64 2.32 -4.85
N ARG A 199 8.37 2.24 -5.23
CA ARG A 199 7.35 3.29 -5.11
C ARG A 199 6.14 2.86 -4.29
N GLU A 200 5.83 1.56 -4.27
CA GLU A 200 4.60 1.06 -3.64
C GLU A 200 4.88 0.29 -2.34
N MET A 201 4.01 0.48 -1.35
CA MET A 201 4.09 -0.24 -0.07
C MET A 201 4.07 -1.75 -0.32
N GLY A 202 5.00 -2.47 0.30
CA GLY A 202 5.11 -3.92 0.15
C GLY A 202 5.90 -4.37 -1.08
N GLU A 203 6.40 -3.45 -1.92
CA GLU A 203 7.52 -3.78 -2.80
C GLU A 203 8.69 -4.26 -1.94
N ASN A 204 9.42 -5.24 -2.46
CA ASN A 204 10.44 -5.96 -1.73
C ASN A 204 11.57 -6.38 -2.67
N TYR A 205 12.79 -6.33 -2.14
CA TYR A 205 13.90 -7.07 -2.70
C TYR A 205 14.66 -7.82 -1.61
N ILE A 206 15.29 -8.92 -2.02
CA ILE A 206 16.20 -9.72 -1.19
C ILE A 206 17.53 -9.83 -1.92
N ILE A 207 18.63 -9.60 -1.21
CA ILE A 207 19.99 -9.80 -1.71
C ILE A 207 20.71 -10.91 -0.94
N ASP A 208 21.58 -11.59 -1.66
CA ASP A 208 22.65 -12.44 -1.16
C ASP A 208 23.92 -11.57 -1.07
N ASP A 209 24.27 -11.13 0.15
CA ASP A 209 25.37 -10.20 0.39
C ASP A 209 26.74 -10.78 -0.01
N GLU A 210 26.91 -12.10 -0.04
CA GLU A 210 28.13 -12.73 -0.54
C GLU A 210 28.26 -12.59 -2.06
N SER A 211 27.13 -12.55 -2.77
CA SER A 211 27.07 -12.61 -4.24
C SER A 211 27.09 -11.23 -4.89
N VAL A 212 26.51 -10.21 -4.26
CA VAL A 212 26.36 -8.87 -4.85
C VAL A 212 26.82 -7.76 -3.90
N HIS A 213 27.12 -6.59 -4.45
CA HIS A 213 27.14 -5.33 -3.72
C HIS A 213 25.84 -4.58 -3.97
N HIS A 214 25.46 -3.73 -3.04
CA HIS A 214 24.30 -2.86 -3.22
C HIS A 214 24.60 -1.43 -2.78
N LYS A 215 23.80 -0.50 -3.27
CA LYS A 215 23.85 0.93 -2.94
C LYS A 215 22.44 1.51 -3.01
N LEU A 216 22.13 2.38 -2.08
CA LEU A 216 20.93 3.23 -2.15
C LEU A 216 21.37 4.66 -2.53
N SER A 217 20.76 5.24 -3.57
CA SER A 217 20.98 6.65 -3.90
C SER A 217 20.42 7.55 -2.78
N PRO A 218 20.96 8.76 -2.59
CA PRO A 218 20.42 9.70 -1.61
C PRO A 218 18.91 9.91 -1.80
N VAL A 219 18.21 10.15 -0.71
CA VAL A 219 16.81 10.59 -0.73
C VAL A 219 16.83 12.11 -0.78
N GLU A 220 16.32 12.66 -1.87
CA GLU A 220 16.25 14.09 -2.15
C GLU A 220 14.80 14.55 -2.20
N ILE A 221 14.57 15.85 -2.09
CA ILE A 221 13.23 16.40 -2.13
C ILE A 221 12.84 16.68 -3.59
N LEU A 222 11.65 16.24 -3.99
CA LEU A 222 11.08 16.62 -5.28
C LEU A 222 10.79 18.13 -5.29
N GLU A 223 10.99 18.78 -6.43
CA GLU A 223 10.78 20.23 -6.57
C GLU A 223 9.38 20.65 -6.07
N ASN A 224 9.33 21.78 -5.33
CA ASN A 224 8.13 22.34 -4.67
C ASN A 224 7.60 21.60 -3.43
N ASN A 225 8.18 20.48 -3.02
CA ASN A 225 7.83 19.86 -1.73
C ASN A 225 8.55 20.54 -0.57
N THR A 226 7.96 20.42 0.63
CA THR A 226 8.54 20.90 1.90
C THR A 226 9.13 19.78 2.75
N LEU A 227 8.78 18.54 2.43
CA LEU A 227 9.25 17.32 3.09
C LEU A 227 9.28 16.17 2.09
N ALA A 228 10.32 15.34 2.19
CA ALA A 228 10.43 14.07 1.50
C ALA A 228 10.85 12.98 2.48
N PHE A 229 10.28 11.79 2.35
CA PHE A 229 10.67 10.66 3.18
C PHE A 229 10.54 9.32 2.47
N ARG A 230 11.37 8.38 2.92
CA ARG A 230 11.38 6.98 2.51
C ARG A 230 11.51 6.12 3.76
N ASP A 231 10.51 5.31 4.03
CA ASP A 231 10.49 4.40 5.17
C ASP A 231 10.62 2.96 4.66
N VAL A 232 11.50 2.21 5.31
CA VAL A 232 11.74 0.81 5.00
C VAL A 232 11.78 -0.05 6.25
N LEU A 233 11.35 -1.28 6.07
CA LEU A 233 11.59 -2.37 7.01
C LEU A 233 12.65 -3.28 6.40
N ILE A 234 13.76 -3.44 7.12
CA ILE A 234 14.91 -4.25 6.71
C ILE A 234 14.98 -5.47 7.62
N LEU A 235 15.18 -6.65 7.03
CA LEU A 235 15.39 -7.91 7.73
C LEU A 235 16.74 -8.48 7.32
N ASP A 236 17.65 -8.62 8.27
CA ASP A 236 18.93 -9.31 8.06
C ASP A 236 18.80 -10.74 8.61
N PHE A 237 19.07 -11.71 7.75
CA PHE A 237 18.98 -13.13 8.08
C PHE A 237 20.37 -13.71 8.26
N ILE A 238 20.66 -14.13 9.50
CA ILE A 238 21.94 -14.70 9.91
C ILE A 238 21.76 -16.20 10.10
N PRO A 239 22.25 -17.05 9.17
CA PRO A 239 22.11 -18.50 9.30
C PRO A 239 22.92 -18.98 10.50
N LEU A 240 22.23 -19.60 11.46
CA LEU A 240 22.89 -20.24 12.60
C LEU A 240 23.39 -21.61 12.14
N GLN A 241 24.70 -21.85 12.25
CA GLN A 241 25.26 -23.16 11.95
C GLN A 241 24.78 -24.18 12.99
N LYS A 242 24.44 -25.40 12.54
CA LYS A 242 24.34 -26.55 13.47
C LYS A 242 25.69 -26.70 14.15
N THR A 243 25.70 -26.73 15.48
CA THR A 243 26.91 -26.92 16.27
C THR A 243 27.64 -28.18 15.84
N GLY A 244 28.76 -28.01 15.13
CA GLY A 244 29.69 -29.06 14.75
C GLY A 244 29.71 -29.38 13.26
N GLU A 245 30.44 -28.59 12.46
CA GLU A 245 31.33 -29.08 11.38
C GLU A 245 32.05 -27.88 10.71
N ARG A 246 33.39 -27.88 10.77
CA ARG A 246 34.24 -26.96 10.01
C ARG A 246 34.11 -27.30 8.52
N ARG A 247 33.70 -26.33 7.69
CA ARG A 247 33.66 -26.49 6.21
C ARG A 247 35.07 -26.71 5.65
N ASN A 248 35.28 -27.87 5.03
CA ASN A 248 36.17 -27.98 3.88
C ASN A 248 35.40 -27.50 2.64
N ARG A 249 36.01 -26.62 1.84
CA ARG A 249 35.54 -26.24 0.50
C ARG A 249 35.51 -27.49 -0.39
N PRO A 250 34.42 -27.75 -1.15
CA PRO A 250 34.52 -28.48 -2.39
C PRO A 250 34.83 -27.49 -3.51
N ASP A 251 35.96 -27.69 -4.17
CA ASP A 251 36.21 -27.18 -5.52
C ASP A 251 35.18 -27.79 -6.47
N ASN A 252 34.51 -26.99 -7.29
CA ASN A 252 34.03 -27.50 -8.57
C ASN A 252 33.86 -26.43 -9.66
N LYS A 253 34.35 -26.83 -10.83
CA LYS A 253 34.36 -26.12 -12.12
C LYS A 253 32.93 -25.89 -12.65
N PRO A 254 32.73 -24.91 -13.56
CA PRO A 254 31.43 -24.64 -14.15
C PRO A 254 31.00 -25.78 -15.09
N ALA A 255 29.75 -26.23 -14.95
CA ALA A 255 29.12 -27.21 -15.82
C ALA A 255 28.39 -26.52 -16.98
N GLU A 256 28.51 -27.11 -18.17
CA GLU A 256 27.94 -26.65 -19.43
C GLU A 256 26.40 -26.74 -19.50
N ASN A 257 25.85 -25.83 -20.30
CA ASN A 257 24.43 -25.58 -20.54
C ASN A 257 23.64 -26.82 -21.01
N ALA A 258 22.49 -27.05 -20.37
CA ALA A 258 21.39 -27.84 -20.94
C ALA A 258 20.11 -26.98 -20.98
N ALA A 259 19.58 -26.78 -22.18
CA ALA A 259 18.39 -25.99 -22.44
C ALA A 259 17.12 -26.69 -21.90
N VAL A 260 16.35 -25.98 -21.07
CA VAL A 260 15.02 -26.39 -20.59
C VAL A 260 13.95 -25.69 -21.44
N PRO A 261 12.82 -26.32 -21.79
CA PRO A 261 11.87 -25.79 -22.77
C PRO A 261 11.10 -24.58 -22.21
N ARG A 262 11.03 -23.50 -23.00
CA ARG A 262 10.23 -22.31 -22.70
C ARG A 262 8.74 -22.62 -22.83
N GLY A 263 8.02 -22.64 -21.71
CA GLY A 263 6.62 -22.24 -21.68
C GLY A 263 6.51 -20.73 -21.92
N LEU A 264 5.46 -20.28 -22.61
CA LEU A 264 5.30 -18.89 -23.05
C LEU A 264 5.26 -17.92 -21.84
N LYS A 265 6.40 -17.31 -21.52
CA LYS A 265 6.54 -16.14 -20.65
C LYS A 265 7.13 -15.04 -21.53
N LEU A 266 6.43 -13.91 -21.66
CA LEU A 266 6.98 -12.70 -22.26
C LEU A 266 8.16 -12.23 -21.39
N THR A 267 9.37 -12.26 -21.94
CA THR A 267 10.58 -11.84 -21.23
C THR A 267 10.76 -10.31 -21.33
N SER A 268 11.52 -9.73 -20.39
CA SER A 268 11.85 -8.30 -20.35
C SER A 268 12.52 -7.77 -21.62
N ASP A 269 13.17 -8.64 -22.42
CA ASP A 269 13.83 -8.26 -23.67
C ASP A 269 12.89 -8.26 -24.90
N GLU A 270 11.78 -9.00 -24.85
CA GLU A 270 10.70 -8.88 -25.84
C GLU A 270 9.94 -7.55 -25.72
N ARG A 271 10.24 -6.73 -24.70
CA ARG A 271 9.76 -5.33 -24.64
C ARG A 271 10.55 -4.38 -25.53
N ARG A 272 11.71 -4.77 -26.08
CA ARG A 272 12.61 -3.85 -26.79
C ARG A 272 12.80 -4.10 -28.27
N GLU A 273 12.50 -5.29 -28.80
CA GLU A 273 12.60 -5.52 -30.24
C GLU A 273 11.23 -5.73 -30.87
N GLY A 274 10.69 -4.65 -31.46
CA GLY A 274 9.52 -4.70 -32.37
C GLY A 274 8.36 -3.75 -32.07
N LEU A 275 8.37 -3.00 -30.97
CA LEU A 275 7.29 -2.04 -30.62
C LEU A 275 7.80 -0.73 -29.99
N GLY A 276 9.06 -0.37 -30.25
CA GLY A 276 9.75 0.77 -29.63
C GLY A 276 9.22 2.17 -29.94
N ASP A 277 8.20 2.31 -30.79
CA ASP A 277 7.60 3.59 -31.18
C ASP A 277 6.09 3.70 -30.88
N MET A 278 5.50 2.70 -30.22
CA MET A 278 4.08 2.75 -29.86
C MET A 278 3.87 3.40 -28.50
N ASP A 279 3.11 4.48 -28.52
CA ASP A 279 2.49 5.12 -27.36
C ASP A 279 1.96 4.08 -26.32
N PRO A 280 2.31 4.20 -25.02
CA PRO A 280 1.92 3.24 -23.97
C PRO A 280 0.42 2.92 -23.92
N LEU A 281 -0.43 3.88 -24.28
CA LEU A 281 -1.87 3.72 -24.38
C LEU A 281 -2.26 2.77 -25.53
N LYS A 282 -1.63 2.89 -26.71
CA LYS A 282 -1.83 1.94 -27.81
C LYS A 282 -1.39 0.53 -27.44
N ARG A 283 -0.39 0.40 -26.57
CA ARG A 283 0.06 -0.89 -26.05
C ARG A 283 -0.96 -1.52 -25.09
N LEU A 284 -1.53 -0.74 -24.17
CA LEU A 284 -2.57 -1.21 -23.25
C LEU A 284 -3.85 -1.63 -24.01
N LEU A 285 -4.31 -0.79 -24.94
CA LEU A 285 -5.50 -1.09 -25.77
C LEU A 285 -5.29 -2.31 -26.67
N LYS A 286 -4.06 -2.50 -27.16
CA LYS A 286 -3.68 -3.71 -27.90
C LYS A 286 -3.70 -4.95 -27.01
N LEU A 287 -3.16 -4.88 -25.79
CA LEU A 287 -3.18 -6.00 -24.85
C LEU A 287 -4.59 -6.41 -24.45
N ILE A 288 -5.46 -5.44 -24.19
CA ILE A 288 -6.89 -5.66 -23.93
C ILE A 288 -7.52 -6.45 -25.08
N LYS A 289 -7.29 -6.01 -26.32
CA LYS A 289 -7.87 -6.60 -27.52
C LYS A 289 -7.29 -7.98 -27.82
N ASP A 290 -5.97 -8.14 -27.70
CA ASP A 290 -5.26 -9.38 -28.04
C ASP A 290 -5.58 -10.51 -27.05
N ASN A 291 -6.02 -10.18 -25.83
CA ASN A 291 -6.35 -11.14 -24.77
C ASN A 291 -7.85 -11.19 -24.41
N ASP A 292 -8.72 -10.55 -25.20
CA ASP A 292 -10.17 -10.49 -25.00
C ASP A 292 -10.60 -10.10 -23.57
N VAL A 293 -9.87 -9.12 -22.99
CA VAL A 293 -10.05 -8.68 -21.60
C VAL A 293 -11.36 -7.91 -21.47
N GLN A 294 -12.26 -8.39 -20.63
CA GLN A 294 -13.57 -7.76 -20.38
C GLN A 294 -13.53 -6.72 -19.25
N GLU A 295 -12.63 -6.91 -18.28
CA GLU A 295 -12.57 -6.11 -17.04
C GLU A 295 -11.11 -5.78 -16.68
N ILE A 296 -10.90 -4.60 -16.09
CA ILE A 296 -9.59 -4.16 -15.59
C ILE A 296 -9.71 -3.74 -14.13
N ASP A 297 -8.86 -4.31 -13.29
CA ASP A 297 -8.79 -4.01 -11.86
C ASP A 297 -7.70 -2.95 -11.60
N PHE A 298 -8.11 -1.79 -11.08
CA PHE A 298 -7.22 -0.71 -10.66
C PHE A 298 -6.99 -0.80 -9.17
N ARG A 299 -5.72 -0.82 -8.76
CA ARG A 299 -5.32 -0.84 -7.36
C ARG A 299 -4.61 0.46 -7.02
N PHE A 300 -5.02 1.11 -5.94
CA PHE A 300 -4.39 2.32 -5.45
C PHE A 300 -4.53 2.44 -3.94
N THR A 301 -3.69 3.26 -3.33
CA THR A 301 -3.67 3.49 -1.88
C THR A 301 -4.22 4.87 -1.58
N ASP A 302 -5.14 4.99 -0.60
CA ASP A 302 -5.57 6.31 -0.14
C ASP A 302 -4.50 7.00 0.74
N MET A 303 -4.73 8.28 1.08
CA MET A 303 -3.83 9.04 1.95
C MET A 303 -3.69 8.45 3.36
N GLY A 304 -4.59 7.54 3.76
CA GLY A 304 -4.53 6.79 5.01
C GLY A 304 -3.81 5.44 4.90
N GLY A 305 -3.24 5.12 3.73
CA GLY A 305 -2.52 3.87 3.52
C GLY A 305 -3.41 2.65 3.27
N LYS A 306 -4.73 2.83 3.08
CA LYS A 306 -5.65 1.73 2.78
C LYS A 306 -5.61 1.42 1.28
N MET A 307 -5.35 0.16 0.95
CA MET A 307 -5.42 -0.36 -0.41
C MET A 307 -6.88 -0.47 -0.86
N HIS A 308 -7.16 0.11 -2.02
CA HIS A 308 -8.43 0.04 -2.72
C HIS A 308 -8.23 -0.74 -4.02
N TYR A 309 -9.28 -1.44 -4.43
CA TYR A 309 -9.37 -2.13 -5.71
C TYR A 309 -10.67 -1.71 -6.38
N MET A 310 -10.60 -1.41 -7.68
CA MET A 310 -11.71 -0.92 -8.46
C MET A 310 -11.70 -1.61 -9.81
N THR A 311 -12.70 -2.46 -10.03
CA THR A 311 -12.87 -3.15 -11.31
C THR A 311 -13.76 -2.32 -12.22
N TYR A 312 -13.26 -2.05 -13.41
CA TYR A 312 -13.97 -1.33 -14.46
C TYR A 312 -14.15 -2.22 -15.68
N ASP A 313 -15.31 -2.12 -16.31
CA ASP A 313 -15.57 -2.71 -17.62
C ASP A 313 -14.69 -2.00 -18.66
N VAL A 314 -14.07 -2.77 -19.55
CA VAL A 314 -13.13 -2.24 -20.52
C VAL A 314 -13.75 -1.20 -21.48
N ALA A 315 -15.07 -1.21 -21.66
CA ALA A 315 -15.78 -0.28 -22.52
C ALA A 315 -15.72 1.18 -22.03
N ILE A 316 -15.35 1.41 -20.77
CA ILE A 316 -15.20 2.78 -20.24
C ILE A 316 -13.78 3.33 -20.43
N ILE A 317 -12.83 2.50 -20.85
CA ILE A 317 -11.44 2.88 -21.05
C ILE A 317 -11.30 3.48 -22.44
N ASP A 318 -11.05 4.78 -22.50
CA ASP A 318 -10.83 5.52 -23.74
C ASP A 318 -9.42 6.14 -23.79
N THR A 319 -9.14 6.83 -24.90
CA THR A 319 -7.84 7.48 -25.10
C THR A 319 -7.57 8.65 -24.16
N ASN A 320 -8.58 9.18 -23.48
CA ASN A 320 -8.46 10.33 -22.58
C ASN A 320 -8.22 9.89 -21.13
N THR A 321 -8.55 8.64 -20.79
CA THR A 321 -8.46 8.07 -19.45
C THR A 321 -7.04 8.11 -18.86
N THR A 322 -5.98 8.04 -19.67
CA THR A 322 -4.59 8.09 -19.22
C THR A 322 -4.05 9.51 -19.00
N THR A 323 -4.64 10.52 -19.66
CA THR A 323 -4.24 11.93 -19.54
C THR A 323 -5.05 12.69 -18.51
N GLU A 324 -6.33 12.35 -18.37
CA GLU A 324 -7.26 12.99 -17.43
C GLU A 324 -7.36 12.22 -16.10
N GLY A 325 -6.87 10.98 -16.06
CA GLY A 325 -6.96 10.08 -14.90
C GLY A 325 -8.34 9.43 -14.76
N PHE A 326 -8.45 8.47 -13.85
CA PHE A 326 -9.74 7.93 -13.44
C PHE A 326 -10.36 8.84 -12.38
N MET A 327 -11.60 9.27 -12.60
CA MET A 327 -12.40 9.91 -11.56
C MET A 327 -12.83 8.84 -10.56
N ILE A 328 -12.27 8.89 -9.35
CA ILE A 328 -12.67 8.07 -8.22
C ILE A 328 -13.70 8.89 -7.44
N ASP A 329 -14.98 8.51 -7.50
CA ASP A 329 -16.00 9.19 -6.68
C ASP A 329 -15.69 8.91 -5.20
N GLY A 330 -15.32 9.91 -4.40
CA GLY A 330 -14.84 9.73 -3.02
C GLY A 330 -15.83 9.68 -1.83
N PRO A 331 -17.17 9.60 -1.93
CA PRO A 331 -18.03 9.87 -0.76
C PRO A 331 -17.91 9.02 0.53
N SER A 332 -17.25 7.84 0.55
CA SER A 332 -16.99 7.10 1.81
C SER A 332 -15.70 7.47 2.53
N PHE A 333 -14.90 8.39 1.96
CA PHE A 333 -13.66 8.84 2.60
C PHE A 333 -13.93 10.00 3.56
N ARG A 334 -13.39 9.93 4.79
CA ARG A 334 -13.40 11.05 5.74
C ARG A 334 -12.80 12.28 5.05
N GLY A 335 -13.57 13.38 4.94
CA GLY A 335 -13.13 14.60 4.26
C GLY A 335 -13.58 14.77 2.81
N CYS A 336 -14.23 13.78 2.18
CA CYS A 336 -14.73 13.94 0.82
C CYS A 336 -16.04 14.74 0.73
N LEU A 337 -17.05 14.52 1.57
CA LEU A 337 -18.29 15.32 1.60
C LEU A 337 -18.16 16.60 2.47
N VAL A 338 -17.10 17.38 2.24
CA VAL A 338 -16.87 18.66 2.93
C VAL A 338 -17.06 19.81 1.93
N PRO A 339 -17.82 20.87 2.27
CA PRO A 339 -17.91 22.05 1.43
C PRO A 339 -16.52 22.61 1.08
N GLY A 340 -16.22 22.77 -0.20
CA GLY A 340 -14.92 23.26 -0.70
C GLY A 340 -14.00 22.21 -1.31
N TYR A 341 -14.34 20.92 -1.22
CA TYR A 341 -13.74 19.83 -2.02
C TYR A 341 -14.68 19.45 -3.18
N GLU A 342 -14.19 18.76 -4.21
CA GLU A 342 -14.92 18.49 -5.47
C GLU A 342 -16.21 17.63 -5.32
N ALA A 343 -16.54 17.16 -4.11
CA ALA A 343 -17.70 16.32 -3.88
C ALA A 343 -19.01 17.12 -3.70
N PRO A 344 -20.11 16.71 -4.36
CA PRO A 344 -21.38 17.43 -4.30
C PRO A 344 -22.16 17.12 -3.03
N VAL A 345 -22.22 18.08 -2.10
CA VAL A 345 -22.94 17.94 -0.82
C VAL A 345 -24.39 18.44 -0.86
N LEU A 346 -24.75 19.28 -1.84
CA LEU A 346 -26.07 19.90 -1.94
C LEU A 346 -27.02 19.04 -2.76
N LEU A 347 -28.17 18.65 -2.20
CA LEU A 347 -29.23 17.86 -2.86
C LEU A 347 -30.03 18.68 -3.88
N ALA A 348 -29.33 19.44 -4.72
CA ALA A 348 -29.88 20.20 -5.84
C ALA A 348 -29.87 19.36 -7.13
N CYS A 349 -30.67 19.80 -8.11
CA CYS A 349 -30.60 19.30 -9.48
C CYS A 349 -30.07 20.39 -10.41
N SER A 350 -29.07 20.06 -11.24
CA SER A 350 -28.50 21.00 -12.23
C SER A 350 -28.06 20.29 -13.50
N ALA A 351 -28.14 20.98 -14.64
CA ALA A 351 -27.65 20.46 -15.92
C ALA A 351 -26.16 20.78 -16.16
N ARG A 352 -25.65 21.87 -15.56
CA ARG A 352 -24.27 22.35 -15.77
C ARG A 352 -23.41 22.30 -14.51
N ASN A 353 -23.99 22.47 -13.34
CA ASN A 353 -23.22 22.68 -12.12
C ASN A 353 -22.65 21.36 -11.57
N ARG A 354 -21.32 21.35 -11.34
CA ARG A 354 -20.57 20.20 -10.79
C ARG A 354 -20.73 20.03 -9.27
N SER A 355 -21.35 20.96 -8.55
CA SER A 355 -21.55 20.86 -7.10
C SER A 355 -22.93 20.32 -6.71
N ALA A 356 -23.80 20.04 -7.69
CA ALA A 356 -25.12 19.46 -7.47
C ALA A 356 -25.05 17.93 -7.36
N ALA A 357 -25.72 17.34 -6.36
CA ALA A 357 -25.73 15.89 -6.15
C ALA A 357 -26.48 15.13 -7.25
N ARG A 358 -27.42 15.79 -7.95
CA ARG A 358 -28.17 15.22 -9.09
C ARG A 358 -27.88 16.03 -10.35
N ARG A 359 -27.23 15.41 -11.33
CA ARG A 359 -26.92 16.04 -12.63
C ARG A 359 -27.82 15.53 -13.74
N ILE A 360 -28.20 16.40 -14.67
CA ILE A 360 -28.85 16.03 -15.93
C ILE A 360 -27.85 16.30 -17.06
N PRO A 361 -27.08 15.29 -17.52
CA PRO A 361 -26.07 15.49 -18.56
C PRO A 361 -26.70 16.01 -19.87
N PHE A 362 -26.04 16.98 -20.51
CA PHE A 362 -26.39 17.40 -21.85
C PHE A 362 -26.08 16.28 -22.85
N GLY A 363 -27.13 15.67 -23.41
CA GLY A 363 -27.02 14.71 -24.50
C GLY A 363 -27.61 15.30 -25.78
N SER A 364 -26.94 15.07 -26.92
CA SER A 364 -27.41 15.49 -28.25
C SER A 364 -28.63 14.71 -28.74
N ASN A 365 -28.96 13.56 -28.13
CA ASN A 365 -30.05 12.68 -28.54
C ASN A 365 -31.01 12.35 -27.38
N ARG A 366 -32.31 12.22 -27.66
CA ARG A 366 -33.38 11.92 -26.69
C ARG A 366 -33.12 10.62 -25.91
N LYS A 367 -32.50 9.61 -26.55
CA LYS A 367 -32.17 8.32 -25.92
C LYS A 367 -31.09 8.43 -24.83
N ALA A 368 -30.26 9.47 -24.84
CA ALA A 368 -29.16 9.65 -23.90
C ALA A 368 -29.58 10.43 -22.63
N LYS A 369 -30.84 10.88 -22.56
CA LYS A 369 -31.37 11.61 -21.40
C LYS A 369 -31.42 10.69 -20.19
N ARG A 370 -30.68 11.06 -19.14
CA ARG A 370 -30.55 10.34 -17.89
C ARG A 370 -30.38 11.31 -16.73
N VAL A 371 -30.55 10.80 -15.52
CA VAL A 371 -30.17 11.48 -14.28
C VAL A 371 -28.93 10.78 -13.74
N GLU A 372 -27.97 11.57 -13.30
CA GLU A 372 -26.73 11.11 -12.69
C GLU A 372 -26.74 11.51 -11.23
N VAL A 373 -26.61 10.52 -10.34
CA VAL A 373 -26.56 10.71 -8.90
C VAL A 373 -25.10 10.58 -8.47
N ARG A 374 -24.55 11.60 -7.80
CA ARG A 374 -23.10 11.80 -7.68
C ARG A 374 -22.56 11.74 -6.24
N PHE A 375 -23.43 11.37 -5.30
CA PHE A 375 -23.06 11.15 -3.90
C PHE A 375 -22.82 9.68 -3.50
N PRO A 376 -23.17 8.64 -4.30
CA PRO A 376 -22.69 7.29 -4.04
C PRO A 376 -21.20 7.16 -4.33
N ASP A 377 -20.51 6.30 -3.57
CA ASP A 377 -19.08 6.07 -3.69
C ASP A 377 -18.73 4.58 -3.92
N PRO A 378 -17.50 4.26 -4.35
CA PRO A 378 -17.02 2.91 -4.63
C PRO A 378 -17.01 1.95 -3.44
N ALA A 379 -16.96 2.44 -2.20
CA ALA A 379 -17.07 1.57 -1.03
C ALA A 379 -18.52 1.09 -0.80
N ALA A 380 -19.50 1.71 -1.46
CA ALA A 380 -20.86 1.22 -1.45
C ALA A 380 -20.97 -0.10 -2.21
N ASN A 381 -21.64 -1.08 -1.60
CA ASN A 381 -21.99 -2.31 -2.31
C ASN A 381 -22.91 -1.95 -3.50
N PRO A 382 -22.55 -2.26 -4.76
CA PRO A 382 -23.31 -1.82 -5.92
C PRO A 382 -24.79 -2.22 -5.89
N TYR A 383 -25.09 -3.42 -5.40
CA TYR A 383 -26.47 -3.90 -5.26
C TYR A 383 -27.24 -3.09 -4.21
N LEU A 384 -26.61 -2.83 -3.06
CA LEU A 384 -27.20 -2.07 -1.97
C LEU A 384 -27.16 -0.55 -2.19
N ALA A 385 -26.47 -0.07 -3.23
CA ALA A 385 -26.50 1.31 -3.67
C ALA A 385 -27.60 1.52 -4.72
N PHE A 386 -27.65 0.69 -5.77
CA PHE A 386 -28.59 0.84 -6.87
C PHE A 386 -30.03 0.53 -6.47
N ALA A 387 -30.27 -0.48 -5.63
CA ALA A 387 -31.62 -0.84 -5.22
C ALA A 387 -32.31 0.31 -4.45
N PRO A 388 -31.72 0.91 -3.38
CA PRO A 388 -32.30 2.07 -2.72
C PRO A 388 -32.51 3.28 -3.64
N MET A 389 -31.58 3.58 -4.54
CA MET A 389 -31.73 4.68 -5.49
C MET A 389 -32.93 4.48 -6.42
N LEU A 390 -33.11 3.26 -6.93
CA LEU A 390 -34.24 2.90 -7.78
C LEU A 390 -35.57 2.96 -7.02
N MET A 391 -35.59 2.40 -5.80
CA MET A 391 -36.77 2.38 -4.93
C MET A 391 -37.20 3.80 -4.54
N ALA A 392 -36.26 4.68 -4.19
CA ALA A 392 -36.53 6.09 -3.91
C ALA A 392 -37.07 6.83 -5.14
N GLY A 393 -36.54 6.52 -6.33
CA GLY A 393 -37.06 7.04 -7.60
C GLY A 393 -38.50 6.63 -7.86
N PHE A 394 -38.83 5.34 -7.64
CA PHE A 394 -40.20 4.85 -7.78
C PHE A 394 -41.15 5.44 -6.74
N ASP A 395 -40.72 5.58 -5.49
CA ASP A 395 -41.50 6.22 -4.45
C ASP A 395 -41.82 7.68 -4.81
N GLY A 396 -40.80 8.43 -5.28
CA GLY A 396 -40.97 9.79 -5.77
C GLY A 396 -41.97 9.90 -6.93
N ILE A 397 -41.96 8.97 -7.87
CA ILE A 397 -42.95 8.91 -8.97
C ILE A 397 -44.35 8.62 -8.44
N LYS A 398 -44.48 7.60 -7.59
CA LYS A 398 -45.77 7.16 -7.02
C LYS A 398 -46.42 8.25 -6.20
N ASN A 399 -45.64 8.92 -5.35
CA ASN A 399 -46.08 9.97 -4.45
C ASN A 399 -46.05 11.38 -5.08
N LYS A 400 -45.64 11.48 -6.36
CA LYS A 400 -45.56 12.74 -7.13
C LYS A 400 -44.71 13.81 -6.43
N ILE A 401 -43.58 13.40 -5.85
CA ILE A 401 -42.68 14.30 -5.12
C ILE A 401 -41.99 15.23 -6.11
N HIS A 402 -42.19 16.54 -5.95
CA HIS A 402 -41.55 17.54 -6.80
C HIS A 402 -40.06 17.68 -6.44
N PRO A 403 -39.10 17.55 -7.39
CA PRO A 403 -37.66 17.51 -7.08
C PRO A 403 -37.06 18.86 -6.66
N GLY A 404 -37.86 19.93 -6.72
CA GLY A 404 -37.45 21.32 -6.51
C GLY A 404 -37.13 22.04 -7.82
N PRO A 405 -36.93 23.36 -7.79
CA PRO A 405 -36.47 24.11 -8.96
C PRO A 405 -35.02 23.72 -9.31
N ALA A 406 -34.68 23.75 -10.61
CA ALA A 406 -33.31 23.56 -11.06
C ALA A 406 -32.44 24.74 -10.59
N ILE A 407 -31.23 24.44 -10.12
CA ILE A 407 -30.27 25.47 -9.69
C ILE A 407 -29.18 25.58 -10.75
N ASP A 408 -29.25 26.65 -11.54
CA ASP A 408 -28.31 26.96 -12.63
C ASP A 408 -27.25 28.00 -12.23
N LYS A 409 -27.22 28.42 -10.96
CA LYS A 409 -26.20 29.32 -10.39
C LYS A 409 -24.97 28.52 -9.96
N ASP A 410 -23.79 29.15 -9.94
CA ASP A 410 -22.62 28.59 -9.28
C ASP A 410 -22.90 28.47 -7.77
N LEU A 411 -22.73 27.27 -7.22
CA LEU A 411 -23.13 26.91 -5.86
C LEU A 411 -22.04 27.31 -4.85
N TYR A 412 -20.81 27.57 -5.30
CA TYR A 412 -19.70 28.04 -4.45
C TYR A 412 -19.76 29.55 -4.19
N GLU A 413 -20.40 30.31 -5.08
CA GLU A 413 -20.55 31.77 -4.97
C GLU A 413 -21.85 32.21 -4.28
N LEU A 414 -22.69 31.26 -3.85
CA LEU A 414 -23.91 31.59 -3.12
C LEU A 414 -23.54 32.17 -1.75
N PRO A 415 -24.15 33.30 -1.34
CA PRO A 415 -24.00 33.82 0.01
C PRO A 415 -24.35 32.75 1.03
N LEU A 416 -23.59 32.65 2.12
CA LEU A 416 -23.80 31.66 3.19
C LEU A 416 -25.26 31.58 3.68
N CYS A 417 -26.00 32.70 3.65
CA CYS A 417 -27.41 32.76 4.04
C CYS A 417 -28.39 32.09 3.05
N GLU A 418 -28.04 31.92 1.77
CA GLU A 418 -28.84 31.18 0.78
C GLU A 418 -28.51 29.69 0.78
N ASN A 419 -27.27 29.31 1.12
CA ASN A 419 -26.84 27.90 1.23
C ASN A 419 -27.59 27.11 2.32
N VAL A 420 -28.01 27.77 3.41
CA VAL A 420 -28.71 27.13 4.55
C VAL A 420 -30.09 26.55 4.19
N LYS A 421 -30.72 27.01 3.10
CA LYS A 421 -32.08 26.57 2.72
C LYS A 421 -32.12 25.32 1.84
N THR A 422 -30.99 24.88 1.32
CA THR A 422 -30.94 23.73 0.40
C THR A 422 -30.62 22.46 1.19
N PRO A 423 -31.43 21.39 1.09
CA PRO A 423 -31.13 20.13 1.76
C PRO A 423 -29.76 19.59 1.36
N THR A 424 -29.03 19.00 2.30
CA THR A 424 -27.72 18.37 2.08
C THR A 424 -27.81 16.87 2.29
N VAL A 425 -26.81 16.15 1.78
CA VAL A 425 -26.58 14.75 2.18
C VAL A 425 -26.26 14.67 3.68
N CYS A 426 -26.37 13.47 4.26
CA CYS A 426 -25.96 13.22 5.64
C CYS A 426 -24.48 13.59 5.83
N GLY A 427 -24.16 14.29 6.91
CA GLY A 427 -22.79 14.73 7.22
C GLY A 427 -21.95 13.67 7.93
N SER A 428 -22.57 12.56 8.36
CA SER A 428 -21.89 11.47 9.04
C SER A 428 -22.56 10.11 8.78
N LEU A 429 -21.80 9.02 8.93
CA LEU A 429 -22.34 7.67 8.84
C LEU A 429 -23.43 7.39 9.91
N PRO A 430 -23.28 7.79 11.20
CA PRO A 430 -24.35 7.66 12.18
C PRO A 430 -25.67 8.33 11.73
N GLU A 431 -25.59 9.56 11.20
CA GLU A 431 -26.75 10.29 10.70
C GLU A 431 -27.43 9.57 9.52
N ALA A 432 -26.63 9.00 8.61
CA ALA A 432 -27.15 8.21 7.50
C ALA A 432 -27.87 6.93 7.97
N LEU A 433 -27.33 6.24 8.98
CA LEU A 433 -27.95 5.04 9.57
C LEU A 433 -29.25 5.36 10.32
N VAL A 434 -29.28 6.48 11.06
CA VAL A 434 -30.51 6.97 11.70
C VAL A 434 -31.56 7.35 10.66
N SER A 435 -31.15 8.04 9.59
CA SER A 435 -32.04 8.41 8.49
C SER A 435 -32.60 7.18 7.78
N LEU A 436 -31.75 6.19 7.50
CA LEU A 436 -32.18 4.89 6.97
C LEU A 436 -33.19 4.21 7.89
N SER A 437 -32.93 4.22 9.21
CA SER A 437 -33.85 3.63 10.18
C SER A 437 -35.21 4.33 10.17
N ASN A 438 -35.22 5.67 10.11
CA ASN A 438 -36.45 6.47 10.20
C ASN A 438 -37.25 6.46 8.89
N ASP A 439 -36.58 6.39 7.73
CA ASP A 439 -37.21 6.48 6.40
C ASP A 439 -37.01 5.19 5.58
N ARG A 440 -37.19 4.03 6.21
CA ARG A 440 -37.06 2.72 5.55
C ARG A 440 -38.30 2.26 4.77
N ALA A 441 -39.42 2.98 4.86
CA ALA A 441 -40.71 2.50 4.36
C ALA A 441 -40.70 2.26 2.83
N PHE A 442 -40.05 3.16 2.08
CA PHE A 442 -39.95 3.05 0.62
C PHE A 442 -39.13 1.82 0.18
N LEU A 443 -38.14 1.40 0.97
CA LEU A 443 -37.31 0.22 0.67
C LEU A 443 -38.07 -1.09 0.81
N LYS A 444 -39.06 -1.13 1.71
CA LYS A 444 -39.85 -2.34 1.97
C LYS A 444 -40.96 -2.57 0.93
N ALA A 445 -41.19 -1.61 0.03
CA ALA A 445 -42.19 -1.75 -1.01
C ALA A 445 -41.87 -2.96 -1.90
N GLY A 446 -42.89 -3.78 -2.19
CA GLY A 446 -42.71 -4.97 -3.03
C GLY A 446 -41.86 -6.09 -2.41
N GLY A 447 -41.51 -6.00 -1.12
CA GLY A 447 -40.69 -7.01 -0.44
C GLY A 447 -39.23 -7.04 -0.91
N VAL A 448 -38.73 -5.92 -1.44
CA VAL A 448 -37.34 -5.81 -1.91
C VAL A 448 -36.35 -5.86 -0.73
N PHE A 449 -36.71 -5.21 0.38
CA PHE A 449 -36.02 -5.30 1.66
C PHE A 449 -37.02 -5.63 2.76
N ASP A 450 -36.56 -6.32 3.79
CA ASP A 450 -37.30 -6.55 5.04
C ASP A 450 -36.62 -5.84 6.22
N ASP A 451 -37.34 -5.74 7.34
CA ASP A 451 -36.84 -5.04 8.53
C ASP A 451 -35.62 -5.76 9.13
N ASP A 452 -35.57 -7.10 9.10
CA ASP A 452 -34.45 -7.89 9.63
C ASP A 452 -33.14 -7.61 8.88
N PHE A 453 -33.21 -7.51 7.54
CA PHE A 453 -32.07 -7.15 6.70
C PHE A 453 -31.59 -5.73 7.00
N ILE A 454 -32.51 -4.77 7.05
CA ILE A 454 -32.18 -3.36 7.29
C ILE A 454 -31.57 -3.18 8.69
N ASP A 455 -32.15 -3.81 9.71
CA ASP A 455 -31.64 -3.74 11.08
C ASP A 455 -30.29 -4.44 11.24
N SER A 456 -30.09 -5.57 10.56
CA SER A 456 -28.79 -6.26 10.52
C SER A 456 -27.72 -5.41 9.84
N TYR A 457 -28.05 -4.75 8.74
CA TYR A 457 -27.14 -3.83 8.05
C TYR A 457 -26.77 -2.64 8.94
N ILE A 458 -27.77 -2.01 9.59
CA ILE A 458 -27.55 -0.91 10.52
C ILE A 458 -26.63 -1.36 11.66
N LYS A 459 -26.89 -2.53 12.26
CA LYS A 459 -26.08 -3.06 13.35
C LYS A 459 -24.61 -3.25 12.94
N LEU A 460 -24.36 -3.89 11.80
CA LEU A 460 -23.00 -4.09 11.29
C LEU A 460 -22.27 -2.76 11.07
N LYS A 461 -22.94 -1.76 10.51
CA LYS A 461 -22.34 -0.44 10.29
C LYS A 461 -22.18 0.37 11.57
N MET A 462 -23.03 0.17 12.57
CA MET A 462 -22.85 0.76 13.89
C MET A 462 -21.64 0.20 14.63
N GLU A 463 -21.23 -1.05 14.38
CA GLU A 463 -19.98 -1.60 14.93
C GLU A 463 -18.75 -0.86 14.35
N GLU A 464 -18.75 -0.56 13.05
CA GLU A 464 -17.71 0.26 12.39
C GLU A 464 -17.68 1.69 12.95
N VAL A 465 -18.85 2.31 13.12
CA VAL A 465 -19.00 3.63 13.76
C VAL A 465 -18.42 3.61 15.17
N THR A 466 -18.82 2.62 15.99
CA THR A 466 -18.38 2.51 17.39
C THR A 466 -16.87 2.41 17.47
N LEU A 467 -16.26 1.58 16.62
CA LEU A 467 -14.81 1.46 16.55
C LEU A 467 -14.14 2.80 16.24
N LEU A 468 -14.66 3.55 15.26
CA LEU A 468 -14.11 4.85 14.87
C LEU A 468 -14.27 5.90 15.97
N GLU A 469 -15.44 5.98 16.61
CA GLU A 469 -15.73 7.00 17.64
C GLU A 469 -15.03 6.72 18.97
N THR A 470 -14.73 5.45 19.28
CA THR A 470 -14.03 5.06 20.51
C THR A 470 -12.51 5.05 20.36
N THR A 471 -11.99 5.16 19.13
CA THR A 471 -10.56 5.19 18.87
C THR A 471 -10.05 6.64 18.81
N PRO A 472 -9.12 7.04 19.70
CA PRO A 472 -8.52 8.38 19.67
C PRO A 472 -7.87 8.69 18.33
N HIS A 473 -8.11 9.89 17.79
CA HIS A 473 -7.59 10.28 16.49
C HIS A 473 -6.32 11.12 16.61
N LEU A 474 -5.36 10.99 15.68
CA LEU A 474 -4.10 11.75 15.70
C LEU A 474 -4.30 13.29 15.76
N VAL A 475 -5.35 13.78 15.10
CA VAL A 475 -5.73 15.20 15.15
C VAL A 475 -6.18 15.64 16.56
N GLU A 476 -6.75 14.73 17.36
CA GLU A 476 -7.09 15.02 18.76
C GLU A 476 -5.82 15.17 19.61
N PHE A 477 -4.79 14.35 19.36
CA PHE A 477 -3.47 14.59 19.96
C PHE A 477 -2.91 15.95 19.54
N GLN A 478 -2.91 16.27 18.24
CA GLN A 478 -2.43 17.58 17.77
C GLN A 478 -3.17 18.76 18.42
N LYS A 479 -4.47 18.63 18.66
CA LYS A 479 -5.32 19.70 19.22
C LYS A 479 -5.27 19.79 20.74
N TYR A 480 -5.18 18.66 21.44
CA TYR A 480 -5.45 18.57 22.88
C TYR A 480 -4.24 18.11 23.71
N TYR A 481 -3.18 17.59 23.10
CA TYR A 481 -2.02 17.08 23.83
C TYR A 481 -1.27 18.17 24.62
N SER A 482 -1.28 19.41 24.13
CA SER A 482 -0.65 20.58 24.76
C SER A 482 -1.65 21.52 25.42
N VAL A 483 -2.92 21.12 25.57
CA VAL A 483 -3.92 21.88 26.33
C VAL A 483 -3.74 21.56 27.81
N SER A 484 -2.85 22.31 28.44
CA SER A 484 -2.67 22.38 29.89
C SER A 484 -3.58 23.42 30.54
#